data_AF-A0A7C6DNR5-F1
#
_entry.id   AF-A0A7C6DNR5-F1
#
_cell.length_a   1.000
_cell.length_b   1.000
_cell.length_c   1.000
_cell.angle_alpha   90.00
_cell.angle_beta   90.00
_cell.angle_gamma   90.00
#
_symmetry.space_group_name_H-M   'P 1'
#
loop_
_entity.id
_entity.type
_entity.pdbx_description
1 polymer ?
#
loop_
_entity_poly.entity_id
_entity_poly.type
_entity_poly.pdbx_seq_one_letter_code
_entity_poly.pdbx_strand_id
1 'polypeptide(L)'
;REQPILDLRIKKAASTGARIFVFGPDRIDLTRFGRWTTVGSDSIAALLRAIAHVWLRDGLHAATFVGERVDGLETLKLELARSSPEAVEEAVGLQATEIEKLARDLAAAAATTSPAPSLAILFRRDLTGQGSDAARREVVAAIADLALLAGCVGQPSGGLYPLLNEANEQGNIDMGVAPDRLPGQRSSDDPTARAALEALWAKPLPVGPGLSGAEMVAGGVRALYLVGQDPAKDPHLLAGLNGLEFLVAQDVFLTATAARADVVLPGVTFAERDGTFTNLERRVQRLRPGIAPPGEAKQDWEIVRDVANALGGGFDYSRPQDVLAEITLATPIYRGMTYERIGDKGIQWPRGASGLGARSLYEVDMRFAVGPDASIPVGGGR
;
A
#
# COMPACT_ATOMS: atom_id res chain seq x y z
N ARG A 1 -10.56 4.40 -14.37
CA ARG A 1 -10.34 5.86 -14.51
C ARG A 1 -9.16 6.33 -13.65
N GLU A 2 -9.04 5.84 -12.42
CA GLU A 2 -7.95 6.21 -11.49
C GLU A 2 -6.55 5.80 -11.99
N GLN A 3 -6.40 4.61 -12.59
CA GLN A 3 -5.10 4.08 -13.05
C GLN A 3 -5.13 3.69 -14.55
N PRO A 4 -5.13 4.64 -15.49
CA PRO A 4 -5.35 4.37 -16.92
C PRO A 4 -4.24 3.53 -17.57
N ILE A 5 -2.98 3.69 -17.14
CA ILE A 5 -1.86 2.91 -17.66
C ILE A 5 -1.96 1.44 -17.23
N LEU A 6 -2.42 1.18 -15.99
CA LEU A 6 -2.68 -0.17 -15.51
C LEU A 6 -3.86 -0.81 -16.25
N ASP A 7 -4.92 -0.05 -16.47
CA ASP A 7 -6.10 -0.49 -17.25
C ASP A 7 -5.71 -0.99 -18.67
N LEU A 8 -4.78 -0.30 -19.35
CA LEU A 8 -4.23 -0.77 -20.63
C LEU A 8 -3.53 -2.12 -20.52
N ARG A 9 -2.79 -2.37 -19.43
CA ARG A 9 -2.11 -3.65 -19.17
C ARG A 9 -3.10 -4.78 -18.90
N ILE A 10 -4.16 -4.50 -18.15
CA ILE A 10 -5.24 -5.46 -17.88
C ILE A 10 -5.98 -5.82 -19.18
N LYS A 11 -6.34 -4.82 -19.99
CA LYS A 11 -6.97 -5.03 -21.30
C LYS A 11 -6.09 -5.84 -22.25
N LYS A 12 -4.77 -5.59 -22.24
CA LYS A 12 -3.81 -6.39 -23.00
C LYS A 12 -3.80 -7.84 -22.51
N ALA A 13 -3.76 -8.07 -21.20
CA ALA A 13 -3.83 -9.43 -20.64
C ALA A 13 -5.12 -10.16 -21.06
N ALA A 14 -6.26 -9.46 -21.05
CA ALA A 14 -7.54 -10.00 -21.53
C ALA A 14 -7.46 -10.42 -23.00
N SER A 15 -6.87 -9.57 -23.85
CA SER A 15 -6.70 -9.85 -25.29
C SER A 15 -5.81 -11.07 -25.57
N THR A 16 -4.95 -11.44 -24.62
CA THR A 16 -4.10 -12.63 -24.68
C THR A 16 -4.70 -13.85 -23.96
N GLY A 17 -5.97 -13.79 -23.54
CA GLY A 17 -6.71 -14.91 -22.98
C GLY A 17 -6.84 -14.92 -21.45
N ALA A 18 -6.38 -13.89 -20.74
CA ALA A 18 -6.61 -13.80 -19.29
C ALA A 18 -8.10 -13.60 -19.00
N ARG A 19 -8.64 -14.36 -18.04
CA ARG A 19 -10.02 -14.18 -17.56
C ARG A 19 -10.07 -13.05 -16.54
N ILE A 20 -11.02 -12.13 -16.71
CA ILE A 20 -11.23 -10.99 -15.81
C ILE A 20 -12.51 -11.23 -15.00
N PHE A 21 -12.39 -10.98 -13.70
CA PHE A 21 -13.51 -10.95 -12.75
C PHE A 21 -13.51 -9.59 -12.06
N VAL A 22 -14.68 -8.94 -12.02
CA VAL A 22 -14.87 -7.62 -11.41
C VAL A 22 -15.94 -7.73 -10.35
N PHE A 23 -15.59 -7.39 -9.11
CA PHE A 23 -16.50 -7.38 -7.97
C PHE A 23 -16.74 -5.94 -7.50
N GLY A 24 -18.00 -5.56 -7.37
CA GLY A 24 -18.37 -4.26 -6.82
C GLY A 24 -19.74 -3.77 -7.31
N PRO A 25 -20.27 -2.71 -6.69
CA PRO A 25 -21.61 -2.21 -6.96
C PRO A 25 -21.73 -1.59 -8.36
N ASP A 26 -20.64 -1.00 -8.86
CA ASP A 26 -20.65 -0.19 -10.07
C ASP A 26 -20.06 -0.90 -11.29
N ARG A 27 -20.62 -0.61 -12.46
CA ARG A 27 -20.01 -0.97 -13.74
C ARG A 27 -18.84 -0.03 -14.05
N ILE A 28 -17.69 -0.63 -14.33
CA ILE A 28 -16.50 0.06 -14.82
C ILE A 28 -16.13 -0.42 -16.23
N ASP A 29 -15.23 0.27 -16.92
CA ASP A 29 -14.81 -0.10 -18.29
C ASP A 29 -14.31 -1.55 -18.40
N LEU A 30 -13.65 -2.07 -17.36
CA LEU A 30 -13.16 -3.45 -17.31
C LEU A 30 -14.27 -4.50 -17.30
N THR A 31 -15.49 -4.16 -16.91
CA THR A 31 -16.65 -5.09 -16.93
C THR A 31 -17.00 -5.56 -18.34
N ARG A 32 -16.57 -4.83 -19.38
CA ARG A 32 -16.74 -5.22 -20.79
C ARG A 32 -15.83 -6.38 -21.22
N PHE A 33 -14.80 -6.67 -20.43
CA PHE A 33 -13.75 -7.65 -20.75
C PHE A 33 -13.80 -8.88 -19.84
N GLY A 34 -14.79 -8.99 -18.95
CA GLY A 34 -14.84 -10.03 -17.94
C GLY A 34 -16.20 -10.23 -17.30
N ARG A 35 -16.28 -11.14 -16.33
CA ARG A 35 -17.47 -11.36 -15.53
C ARG A 35 -17.57 -10.26 -14.48
N TRP A 36 -18.64 -9.46 -14.54
CA TRP A 36 -19.00 -8.52 -13.47
C TRP A 36 -19.98 -9.20 -12.52
N THR A 37 -19.66 -9.18 -11.23
CA THR A 37 -20.54 -9.63 -10.16
C THR A 37 -20.86 -8.43 -9.29
N THR A 38 -22.13 -8.02 -9.30
CA THR A 38 -22.64 -6.94 -8.46
C THR A 38 -22.68 -7.42 -7.01
N VAL A 39 -21.91 -6.78 -6.15
CA VAL A 39 -21.88 -7.04 -4.71
C VAL A 39 -21.65 -5.74 -3.98
N GLY A 40 -22.34 -5.53 -2.87
CA GLY A 40 -22.15 -4.35 -2.03
C GLY A 40 -20.74 -4.32 -1.43
N SER A 41 -20.18 -3.13 -1.25
CA SER A 41 -18.84 -2.98 -0.67
C SER A 41 -18.71 -3.63 0.72
N ASP A 42 -19.78 -3.60 1.51
CA ASP A 42 -19.80 -4.19 2.85
C ASP A 42 -19.99 -5.72 2.83
N SER A 43 -20.39 -6.30 1.69
CA SER A 43 -20.63 -7.73 1.52
C SER A 43 -19.49 -8.45 0.82
N ILE A 44 -18.46 -7.72 0.36
CA ILE A 44 -17.33 -8.29 -0.40
C ILE A 44 -16.57 -9.33 0.42
N ALA A 45 -16.34 -9.08 1.73
CA ALA A 45 -15.65 -10.04 2.60
C ALA A 45 -16.44 -11.35 2.72
N ALA A 46 -17.76 -11.27 2.88
CA ALA A 46 -18.63 -12.45 2.96
C ALA A 46 -18.57 -13.28 1.66
N LEU A 47 -18.60 -12.64 0.50
CA LEU A 47 -18.45 -13.31 -0.79
C LEU A 47 -17.09 -14.02 -0.92
N LEU A 48 -15.99 -13.34 -0.60
CA LEU A 48 -14.64 -13.91 -0.69
C LEU A 48 -14.46 -15.09 0.27
N ARG A 49 -14.99 -14.99 1.50
CA ARG A 49 -15.00 -16.08 2.48
C ARG A 49 -15.81 -17.28 1.99
N ALA A 50 -16.96 -17.05 1.35
CA ALA A 50 -17.75 -18.15 0.77
C ALA A 50 -17.05 -18.83 -0.42
N ILE A 51 -16.32 -18.08 -1.24
CA ILE A 51 -15.48 -18.65 -2.28
C ILE A 51 -14.36 -19.50 -1.66
N ALA A 52 -13.67 -18.98 -0.65
CA ALA A 52 -12.62 -19.72 0.07
C ALA A 52 -13.17 -20.99 0.73
N HIS A 53 -14.38 -20.94 1.31
CA HIS A 53 -15.09 -22.10 1.85
C HIS A 53 -15.26 -23.18 0.77
N VAL A 54 -15.77 -22.82 -0.40
CA VAL A 54 -15.95 -23.77 -1.52
C VAL A 54 -14.62 -24.36 -1.98
N TRP A 55 -13.56 -23.54 -2.07
CA TRP A 55 -12.23 -24.02 -2.47
C TRP A 55 -11.62 -25.02 -1.50
N LEU A 56 -11.85 -24.86 -0.21
CA LEU A 56 -11.39 -25.80 0.81
C LEU A 56 -12.25 -27.06 0.85
N ARG A 57 -13.58 -26.92 0.79
CA ARG A 57 -14.55 -28.02 0.77
C ARG A 57 -14.31 -28.96 -0.41
N ASP A 58 -14.11 -28.40 -1.60
CA ASP A 58 -14.04 -29.15 -2.85
C ASP A 58 -12.59 -29.44 -3.30
N GLY A 59 -11.59 -29.04 -2.51
CA GLY A 59 -10.17 -29.29 -2.82
C GLY A 59 -9.64 -28.52 -4.02
N LEU A 60 -10.15 -27.31 -4.28
CA LEU A 60 -9.81 -26.46 -5.43
C LEU A 60 -8.66 -25.48 -5.17
N HIS A 61 -8.13 -25.45 -3.94
CA HIS A 61 -6.97 -24.63 -3.57
C HIS A 61 -5.65 -25.25 -4.06
N ALA A 62 -4.59 -24.46 -4.11
CA ALA A 62 -3.25 -24.90 -4.50
C ALA A 62 -2.59 -25.75 -3.39
N ALA A 63 -2.99 -27.02 -3.29
CA ALA A 63 -2.64 -27.92 -2.18
C ALA A 63 -1.14 -27.98 -1.86
N THR A 64 -0.26 -28.05 -2.86
CA THR A 64 1.20 -28.04 -2.64
C THR A 64 1.68 -26.74 -2.01
N PHE A 65 1.29 -25.59 -2.58
CA PHE A 65 1.67 -24.28 -2.02
C PHE A 65 1.15 -24.12 -0.59
N VAL A 66 -0.11 -24.48 -0.36
CA VAL A 66 -0.75 -24.36 0.96
C VAL A 66 -0.04 -25.25 1.99
N GLY A 67 0.27 -26.51 1.66
CA GLY A 67 0.99 -27.40 2.58
C GLY A 67 2.41 -26.92 2.92
N GLU A 68 3.12 -26.36 1.93
CA GLU A 68 4.52 -25.95 2.08
C GLU A 68 4.67 -24.54 2.69
N ARG A 69 3.69 -23.65 2.47
CA ARG A 69 3.87 -22.21 2.72
C ARG A 69 2.77 -21.55 3.52
N VAL A 70 1.73 -22.26 3.93
CA VAL A 70 0.61 -21.67 4.68
C VAL A 70 0.47 -22.33 6.05
N ASP A 71 0.38 -21.49 7.08
CA ASP A 71 0.08 -21.85 8.47
C ASP A 71 -1.35 -21.43 8.84
N GLY A 72 -2.01 -22.19 9.72
CA GLY A 72 -3.35 -21.85 10.23
C GLY A 72 -4.53 -22.38 9.41
N LEU A 73 -4.30 -23.27 8.45
CA LEU A 73 -5.35 -23.80 7.56
C LEU A 73 -6.55 -24.42 8.31
N GLU A 74 -6.30 -25.18 9.37
CA GLU A 74 -7.38 -25.81 10.15
C GLU A 74 -8.23 -24.77 10.89
N THR A 75 -7.60 -23.73 11.43
CA THR A 75 -8.31 -22.58 12.03
C THR A 75 -9.17 -21.89 10.99
N LEU A 76 -8.62 -21.60 9.80
CA LEU A 76 -9.36 -20.99 8.70
C LEU A 76 -10.58 -21.85 8.30
N LYS A 77 -10.43 -23.18 8.19
CA LYS A 77 -11.56 -24.07 7.87
C LYS A 77 -12.69 -23.96 8.90
N LEU A 78 -12.36 -23.91 10.18
CA LEU A 78 -13.35 -23.77 11.26
C LEU A 78 -14.07 -22.42 11.18
N GLU A 79 -13.35 -21.34 10.90
CA GLU A 79 -13.94 -20.00 10.74
C GLU A 79 -14.85 -19.91 9.52
N LEU A 80 -14.43 -20.51 8.40
CA LEU A 80 -15.18 -20.54 7.15
C LEU A 80 -16.37 -21.50 7.20
N ALA A 81 -16.52 -22.33 8.25
CA ALA A 81 -17.65 -23.27 8.38
C ALA A 81 -19.02 -22.55 8.36
N ARG A 82 -19.06 -21.30 8.82
CA ARG A 82 -20.29 -20.45 8.81
C ARG A 82 -20.43 -19.60 7.54
N SER A 83 -19.52 -19.74 6.59
CA SER A 83 -19.49 -18.98 5.34
C SER A 83 -19.90 -19.86 4.14
N SER A 84 -20.80 -20.84 4.32
CA SER A 84 -21.28 -21.61 3.17
C SER A 84 -22.02 -20.69 2.18
N PRO A 85 -22.09 -21.05 0.89
CA PRO A 85 -22.84 -20.29 -0.11
C PRO A 85 -24.28 -19.96 0.32
N GLU A 86 -24.98 -20.92 0.94
CA GLU A 86 -26.34 -20.77 1.46
C GLU A 86 -26.42 -19.81 2.64
N ALA A 87 -25.41 -19.83 3.52
CA ALA A 87 -25.38 -19.00 4.72
C ALA A 87 -25.21 -17.49 4.42
N VAL A 88 -24.68 -17.15 3.24
CA VAL A 88 -24.36 -15.76 2.87
C VAL A 88 -25.23 -15.20 1.74
N GLU A 89 -26.22 -15.94 1.22
CA GLU A 89 -27.04 -15.51 0.07
C GLU A 89 -27.67 -14.14 0.28
N GLU A 90 -28.32 -13.94 1.44
CA GLU A 90 -29.00 -12.70 1.78
C GLU A 90 -28.00 -11.54 1.92
N ALA A 91 -26.90 -11.77 2.63
CA ALA A 91 -25.89 -10.73 2.89
C ALA A 91 -25.16 -10.31 1.61
N VAL A 92 -24.87 -11.25 0.71
CA VAL A 92 -24.15 -11.01 -0.54
C VAL A 92 -25.08 -10.53 -1.66
N GLY A 93 -26.37 -10.91 -1.61
CA GLY A 93 -27.35 -10.62 -2.65
C GLY A 93 -27.21 -11.52 -3.88
N LEU A 94 -26.62 -12.71 -3.74
CA LEU A 94 -26.42 -13.70 -4.80
C LEU A 94 -26.94 -15.06 -4.36
N GLN A 95 -27.45 -15.85 -5.32
CA GLN A 95 -27.87 -17.22 -5.05
C GLN A 95 -26.65 -18.11 -4.75
N ALA A 96 -26.80 -19.11 -3.88
CA ALA A 96 -25.77 -20.05 -3.48
C ALA A 96 -25.17 -20.76 -4.70
N THR A 97 -26.02 -21.16 -5.65
CA THR A 97 -25.59 -21.77 -6.93
C THR A 97 -24.73 -20.84 -7.76
N GLU A 98 -24.96 -19.53 -7.70
CA GLU A 98 -24.14 -18.54 -8.39
C GLU A 98 -22.77 -18.37 -7.72
N ILE A 99 -22.74 -18.31 -6.38
CA ILE A 99 -21.52 -18.24 -5.58
C ILE A 99 -20.66 -19.48 -5.83
N GLU A 100 -21.26 -20.69 -5.83
CA GLU A 100 -20.54 -21.93 -6.13
C GLU A 100 -19.95 -21.92 -7.54
N LYS A 101 -20.74 -21.50 -8.54
CA LYS A 101 -20.26 -21.40 -9.92
C LYS A 101 -19.10 -20.42 -10.02
N LEU A 102 -19.22 -19.26 -9.37
CA LEU A 102 -18.17 -18.24 -9.35
C LEU A 102 -16.88 -18.78 -8.70
N ALA A 103 -16.99 -19.49 -7.58
CA ALA A 103 -15.85 -20.09 -6.90
C ALA A 103 -15.13 -21.09 -7.81
N ARG A 104 -15.87 -21.98 -8.49
CA ARG A 104 -15.29 -22.94 -9.45
C ARG A 104 -14.67 -22.24 -10.67
N ASP A 105 -15.34 -21.22 -11.22
CA ASP A 105 -14.83 -20.44 -12.34
C ASP A 105 -13.49 -19.74 -12.00
N LEU A 106 -13.39 -19.15 -10.79
CA LEU A 106 -12.18 -18.50 -10.28
C LEU A 106 -11.07 -19.49 -9.96
N ALA A 107 -11.37 -20.66 -9.40
CA ALA A 107 -10.37 -21.70 -9.16
C ALA A 107 -9.78 -22.19 -10.49
N ALA A 108 -10.63 -22.47 -11.47
CA ALA A 108 -10.19 -22.79 -12.83
C ALA A 108 -9.41 -21.60 -13.44
N ALA A 109 -9.83 -20.36 -13.15
CA ALA A 109 -9.08 -19.09 -13.24
C ALA A 109 -7.58 -19.24 -12.98
N ALA A 110 -7.32 -19.51 -11.70
CA ALA A 110 -6.01 -19.52 -11.11
C ALA A 110 -5.19 -20.75 -11.52
N ALA A 111 -5.85 -21.89 -11.73
CA ALA A 111 -5.26 -23.13 -12.20
C ALA A 111 -4.92 -23.02 -13.71
N THR A 112 -3.72 -22.53 -14.03
CA THR A 112 -3.25 -22.47 -15.43
C THR A 112 -2.54 -23.76 -15.85
N THR A 113 -2.34 -23.94 -17.16
CA THR A 113 -1.50 -25.00 -17.75
C THR A 113 0.00 -24.78 -17.52
N SER A 114 0.38 -23.64 -16.94
CA SER A 114 1.74 -23.35 -16.49
C SER A 114 1.99 -24.02 -15.13
N PRO A 115 3.23 -24.42 -14.79
CA PRO A 115 3.56 -25.04 -13.49
C PRO A 115 3.30 -24.15 -12.26
N ALA A 116 2.91 -22.88 -12.44
CA ALA A 116 2.60 -21.96 -11.35
C ALA A 116 1.19 -21.33 -11.54
N PRO A 117 0.37 -21.25 -10.47
CA PRO A 117 -0.88 -20.51 -10.50
C PRO A 117 -0.66 -19.02 -10.84
N SER A 118 -1.50 -18.46 -11.71
CA SER A 118 -1.44 -17.04 -12.06
C SER A 118 -2.76 -16.33 -11.75
N LEU A 119 -2.87 -15.80 -10.54
CA LEU A 119 -3.97 -14.93 -10.11
C LEU A 119 -3.41 -13.61 -9.57
N ALA A 120 -3.71 -12.52 -10.26
CA ALA A 120 -3.43 -11.16 -9.78
C ALA A 120 -4.72 -10.55 -9.20
N ILE A 121 -4.70 -10.21 -7.92
CA ILE A 121 -5.83 -9.57 -7.24
C ILE A 121 -5.52 -8.09 -7.08
N LEU A 122 -6.29 -7.26 -7.77
CA LEU A 122 -6.19 -5.80 -7.71
C LEU A 122 -7.37 -5.29 -6.89
N PHE A 123 -7.12 -4.42 -5.93
CA PHE A 123 -8.15 -3.92 -5.03
C PHE A 123 -7.84 -2.50 -4.58
N ARG A 124 -8.84 -1.65 -4.43
CA ARG A 124 -8.64 -0.27 -3.95
C ARG A 124 -8.39 -0.27 -2.44
N ARG A 125 -7.84 0.80 -1.86
CA ARG A 125 -7.67 0.89 -0.40
C ARG A 125 -8.98 1.21 0.33
N ASP A 126 -9.88 1.95 -0.32
CA ASP A 126 -11.23 2.27 0.15
C ASP A 126 -12.21 1.13 -0.18
N LEU A 127 -11.92 -0.07 0.34
CA LEU A 127 -12.71 -1.28 0.09
C LEU A 127 -14.13 -1.21 0.64
N THR A 128 -14.33 -0.37 1.65
CA THR A 128 -15.61 -0.17 2.34
C THR A 128 -16.12 1.23 2.05
N GLY A 129 -17.42 1.36 1.76
CA GLY A 129 -18.02 2.64 1.37
C GLY A 129 -18.00 3.67 2.50
N GLN A 130 -18.18 3.22 3.75
CA GLN A 130 -18.16 4.01 5.00
C GLN A 130 -17.68 3.17 6.21
N GLY A 131 -17.08 1.99 5.96
CA GLY A 131 -16.84 0.99 7.01
C GLY A 131 -15.70 1.36 7.95
N SER A 132 -15.80 0.88 9.20
CA SER A 132 -14.76 1.01 10.22
C SER A 132 -13.45 0.34 9.78
N ASP A 133 -12.34 0.65 10.46
CA ASP A 133 -11.06 -0.03 10.23
C ASP A 133 -11.15 -1.55 10.43
N ALA A 134 -12.03 -2.02 11.30
CA ALA A 134 -12.33 -3.44 11.45
C ALA A 134 -12.89 -4.05 10.16
N ALA A 135 -13.90 -3.42 9.55
CA ALA A 135 -14.48 -3.91 8.29
C ALA A 135 -13.44 -3.92 7.16
N ARG A 136 -12.57 -2.91 7.08
CA ARG A 136 -11.47 -2.89 6.10
C ARG A 136 -10.49 -4.04 6.30
N ARG A 137 -10.11 -4.31 7.55
CA ARG A 137 -9.23 -5.44 7.90
C ARG A 137 -9.84 -6.78 7.50
N GLU A 138 -11.14 -6.97 7.71
CA GLU A 138 -11.83 -8.20 7.31
C GLU A 138 -11.78 -8.44 5.80
N VAL A 139 -11.98 -7.40 4.98
CA VAL A 139 -11.87 -7.54 3.53
C VAL A 139 -10.42 -7.86 3.11
N VAL A 140 -9.44 -7.15 3.68
CA VAL A 140 -8.02 -7.39 3.36
C VAL A 140 -7.60 -8.80 3.76
N ALA A 141 -8.02 -9.29 4.92
CA ALA A 141 -7.76 -10.66 5.36
C ALA A 141 -8.39 -11.68 4.40
N ALA A 142 -9.65 -11.48 4.00
CA ALA A 142 -10.32 -12.37 3.03
C ALA A 142 -9.64 -12.38 1.65
N ILE A 143 -9.11 -11.23 1.20
CA ILE A 143 -8.31 -11.13 -0.03
C ILE A 143 -6.98 -11.90 0.12
N ALA A 144 -6.31 -11.74 1.27
CA ALA A 144 -5.04 -12.42 1.56
C ALA A 144 -5.23 -13.94 1.62
N ASP A 145 -6.25 -14.41 2.34
CA ASP A 145 -6.62 -15.82 2.41
C ASP A 145 -6.86 -16.40 1.01
N LEU A 146 -7.64 -15.71 0.17
CA LEU A 146 -7.92 -16.17 -1.18
C LEU A 146 -6.65 -16.24 -2.04
N ALA A 147 -5.74 -15.26 -1.92
CA ALA A 147 -4.48 -15.27 -2.65
C ALA A 147 -3.54 -16.42 -2.20
N LEU A 148 -3.51 -16.70 -0.90
CA LEU A 148 -2.73 -17.80 -0.33
C LEU A 148 -3.31 -19.15 -0.72
N LEU A 149 -4.64 -19.32 -0.68
CA LEU A 149 -5.33 -20.53 -1.15
C LEU A 149 -5.17 -20.73 -2.66
N ALA A 150 -5.11 -19.67 -3.45
CA ALA A 150 -4.79 -19.75 -4.87
C ALA A 150 -3.31 -20.07 -5.14
N GLY A 151 -2.44 -19.95 -4.14
CA GLY A 151 -0.99 -20.13 -4.27
C GLY A 151 -0.33 -19.12 -5.20
N CYS A 152 -0.90 -17.93 -5.36
CA CYS A 152 -0.40 -16.92 -6.31
C CYS A 152 0.61 -15.93 -5.69
N VAL A 153 0.83 -15.99 -4.38
CA VAL A 153 1.81 -15.14 -3.68
C VAL A 153 3.23 -15.60 -3.99
N GLY A 154 4.08 -14.65 -4.39
CA GLY A 154 5.46 -14.92 -4.82
C GLY A 154 5.59 -15.56 -6.21
N GLN A 155 4.49 -15.72 -6.95
CA GLN A 155 4.50 -16.26 -8.30
C GLN A 155 4.58 -15.16 -9.36
N PRO A 156 5.29 -15.38 -10.48
CA PRO A 156 5.22 -14.48 -11.63
C PRO A 156 3.79 -14.33 -12.14
N SER A 157 3.39 -13.11 -12.49
CA SER A 157 2.02 -12.80 -12.97
C SER A 157 0.90 -13.11 -11.96
N GLY A 158 1.25 -13.30 -10.69
CA GLY A 158 0.32 -13.44 -9.57
C GLY A 158 0.52 -12.39 -8.49
N GLY A 159 -0.24 -12.51 -7.41
CA GLY A 159 -0.07 -11.75 -6.18
C GLY A 159 -1.12 -10.67 -5.96
N LEU A 160 -0.86 -9.83 -4.96
CA LEU A 160 -1.75 -8.78 -4.49
C LEU A 160 -1.25 -7.40 -4.92
N TYR A 161 -2.17 -6.57 -5.37
CA TYR A 161 -1.91 -5.22 -5.87
C TYR A 161 -2.91 -4.22 -5.25
N PRO A 162 -2.64 -3.72 -4.03
CA PRO A 162 -3.43 -2.65 -3.44
C PRO A 162 -3.24 -1.36 -4.25
N LEU A 163 -4.27 -0.92 -4.96
CA LEU A 163 -4.22 0.27 -5.81
C LEU A 163 -4.07 1.51 -4.93
N LEU A 164 -2.93 2.19 -5.10
CA LEU A 164 -2.58 3.42 -4.43
C LEU A 164 -3.17 4.62 -5.18
N ASN A 165 -3.50 5.67 -4.44
CA ASN A 165 -4.16 6.86 -4.96
C ASN A 165 -3.15 7.90 -5.43
N GLU A 166 -2.00 7.99 -4.75
CA GLU A 166 -0.98 9.00 -5.01
C GLU A 166 0.26 8.40 -5.67
N ALA A 167 0.95 9.21 -6.48
CA ALA A 167 2.08 8.76 -7.30
C ALA A 167 3.26 8.20 -6.49
N ASN A 168 3.48 8.71 -5.27
CA ASN A 168 4.56 8.33 -4.37
C ASN A 168 4.05 7.73 -3.04
N GLU A 169 2.81 7.24 -3.00
CA GLU A 169 2.25 6.69 -1.76
C GLU A 169 3.07 5.51 -1.23
N GLN A 170 3.56 4.65 -2.13
CA GLN A 170 4.47 3.56 -1.75
C GLN A 170 5.77 4.12 -1.16
N GLY A 171 6.33 5.17 -1.74
CA GLY A 171 7.53 5.81 -1.21
C GLY A 171 7.32 6.40 0.18
N ASN A 172 6.16 7.03 0.43
CA ASN A 172 5.80 7.54 1.75
C ASN A 172 5.72 6.40 2.78
N ILE A 173 5.09 5.27 2.41
CA ILE A 173 5.03 4.07 3.26
C ILE A 173 6.45 3.55 3.54
N ASP A 174 7.31 3.49 2.52
CA ASP A 174 8.69 3.02 2.65
C ASP A 174 9.54 3.91 3.56
N MET A 175 9.31 5.23 3.53
CA MET A 175 10.02 6.21 4.36
C MET A 175 9.43 6.33 5.78
N GLY A 176 8.42 5.52 6.13
CA GLY A 176 7.83 5.54 7.46
C GLY A 176 6.94 6.75 7.73
N VAL A 177 6.30 7.31 6.71
CA VAL A 177 5.31 8.40 6.87
C VAL A 177 3.98 7.83 7.37
N ALA A 178 4.02 7.26 8.57
CA ALA A 178 2.88 6.71 9.31
C ALA A 178 3.20 6.73 10.81
N PRO A 179 2.20 6.92 11.68
CA PRO A 179 2.43 7.11 13.11
C PRO A 179 3.08 5.89 13.80
N ASP A 180 2.84 4.69 13.30
CA ASP A 180 3.30 3.41 13.86
C ASP A 180 4.54 2.85 13.15
N ARG A 181 5.18 3.61 12.24
CA ARG A 181 6.23 3.09 11.36
C ARG A 181 7.52 3.89 11.41
N LEU A 182 8.61 3.14 11.28
CA LEU A 182 9.95 3.62 10.97
C LEU A 182 10.25 3.37 9.47
N PRO A 183 11.27 4.04 8.91
CA PRO A 183 11.73 3.74 7.55
C PRO A 183 12.01 2.25 7.33
N GLY A 184 11.60 1.75 6.17
CA GLY A 184 11.57 0.33 5.81
C GLY A 184 10.33 -0.42 6.26
N GLN A 185 9.23 0.28 6.55
CA GLN A 185 7.94 -0.29 6.99
C GLN A 185 8.01 -1.06 8.32
N ARG A 186 9.07 -0.83 9.11
CA ARG A 186 9.28 -1.47 10.41
C ARG A 186 8.41 -0.81 11.46
N SER A 187 7.94 -1.59 12.44
CA SER A 187 7.13 -1.05 13.54
C SER A 187 7.95 -0.08 14.39
N SER A 188 7.35 1.02 14.84
CA SER A 188 7.97 1.91 15.84
C SER A 188 8.14 1.23 17.21
N ASP A 189 7.45 0.12 17.46
CA ASP A 189 7.63 -0.71 18.66
C ASP A 189 8.84 -1.65 18.59
N ASP A 190 9.41 -1.89 17.41
CA ASP A 190 10.55 -2.80 17.24
C ASP A 190 11.83 -2.19 17.85
N PRO A 191 12.34 -2.75 18.97
CA PRO A 191 13.49 -2.19 19.66
C PRO A 191 14.78 -2.33 18.83
N THR A 192 14.89 -3.36 17.99
CA THR A 192 16.05 -3.56 17.12
C THR A 192 16.05 -2.55 15.98
N ALA A 193 14.89 -2.31 15.38
CA ALA A 193 14.74 -1.30 14.33
C ALA A 193 15.05 0.12 14.86
N ARG A 194 14.54 0.47 16.04
CA ARG A 194 14.84 1.75 16.70
C ARG A 194 16.32 1.91 17.00
N ALA A 195 16.93 0.95 17.69
CA ALA A 195 18.33 1.03 18.08
C ALA A 195 19.27 1.28 16.88
N ALA A 196 18.97 0.67 15.73
CA ALA A 196 19.73 0.91 14.49
C ALA A 196 19.61 2.37 13.99
N LEU A 197 18.42 2.96 14.06
CA LEU A 197 18.19 4.35 13.65
C LEU A 197 18.71 5.36 14.70
N GLU A 198 18.57 5.06 15.99
CA GLU A 198 19.13 5.88 17.06
C GLU A 198 20.67 5.95 16.96
N ALA A 199 21.32 4.84 16.61
CA ALA A 199 22.75 4.81 16.34
C ALA A 199 23.12 5.63 15.09
N LEU A 200 22.30 5.57 14.02
CA LEU A 200 22.53 6.34 12.79
C LEU A 200 22.36 7.85 13.01
N TRP A 201 21.32 8.25 13.73
CA TRP A 201 20.94 9.66 13.93
C TRP A 201 21.50 10.29 15.21
N ALA A 202 22.18 9.49 16.05
CA ALA A 202 22.72 9.89 17.34
C ALA A 202 21.69 10.57 18.26
N LYS A 203 20.42 10.13 18.19
CA LYS A 203 19.30 10.66 18.99
C LYS A 203 18.36 9.54 19.41
N PRO A 204 17.77 9.60 20.61
CA PRO A 204 16.73 8.66 21.02
C PRO A 204 15.47 8.84 20.18
N LEU A 205 14.76 7.73 19.94
CA LEU A 205 13.49 7.72 19.22
C LEU A 205 12.32 7.37 20.15
N PRO A 206 11.12 7.92 19.90
CA PRO A 206 9.93 7.57 20.66
C PRO A 206 9.57 6.08 20.47
N VAL A 207 8.96 5.51 21.50
CA VAL A 207 8.44 4.14 21.53
C VAL A 207 6.95 4.18 21.22
N GLY A 208 6.50 3.31 20.31
CA GLY A 208 5.09 3.16 19.98
C GLY A 208 4.56 4.17 18.96
N PRO A 209 3.26 4.11 18.65
CA PRO A 209 2.66 4.92 17.62
C PRO A 209 2.47 6.38 18.07
N GLY A 210 2.69 7.31 17.14
CA GLY A 210 2.20 8.68 17.25
C GLY A 210 0.68 8.79 17.02
N LEU A 211 0.17 10.02 17.02
CA LEU A 211 -1.21 10.30 16.63
C LEU A 211 -1.39 10.13 15.11
N SER A 212 -2.53 9.62 14.68
CA SER A 212 -2.96 9.68 13.28
C SER A 212 -3.30 11.12 12.87
N GLY A 213 -3.31 11.41 11.56
CA GLY A 213 -3.68 12.74 11.07
C GLY A 213 -5.08 13.19 11.50
N ALA A 214 -6.03 12.25 11.58
CA ALA A 214 -7.38 12.53 12.08
C ALA A 214 -7.38 12.91 13.57
N GLU A 215 -6.62 12.18 14.40
CA GLU A 215 -6.48 12.48 15.83
C GLU A 215 -5.76 13.82 16.08
N MET A 216 -4.72 14.12 15.28
CA MET A 216 -4.03 15.41 15.34
C MET A 216 -5.01 16.56 15.09
N VAL A 217 -5.80 16.48 14.02
CA VAL A 217 -6.76 17.52 13.68
C VAL A 217 -7.91 17.58 14.68
N ALA A 218 -8.36 16.46 15.25
CA ALA A 218 -9.45 16.43 16.24
C ALA A 218 -9.11 17.09 17.60
N GLY A 219 -7.95 17.71 17.76
CA GLY A 219 -7.54 18.43 18.98
C GLY A 219 -6.43 17.76 19.79
N GLY A 220 -5.74 16.78 19.21
CA GLY A 220 -4.64 16.06 19.87
C GLY A 220 -3.32 16.83 19.96
N VAL A 221 -3.20 17.99 19.31
CA VAL A 221 -1.95 18.78 19.24
C VAL A 221 -2.21 20.29 19.36
N ARG A 222 -1.20 21.04 19.81
CA ARG A 222 -1.23 22.52 19.83
C ARG A 222 -0.70 23.14 18.55
N ALA A 223 0.31 22.51 17.95
CA ALA A 223 0.94 22.96 16.73
C ALA A 223 0.91 21.85 15.69
N LEU A 224 0.71 22.20 14.42
CA LEU A 224 0.69 21.26 13.30
C LEU A 224 1.51 21.80 12.13
N TYR A 225 2.42 20.97 11.60
CA TYR A 225 3.17 21.25 10.39
C TYR A 225 2.70 20.31 9.28
N LEU A 226 1.91 20.85 8.34
CA LEU A 226 1.38 20.13 7.19
C LEU A 226 2.26 20.33 5.96
N VAL A 227 2.54 19.24 5.26
CA VAL A 227 3.31 19.24 4.01
C VAL A 227 2.47 18.62 2.91
N GLY A 228 2.08 19.41 1.91
CA GLY A 228 1.36 18.95 0.72
C GLY A 228 0.02 18.29 1.02
N GLN A 229 -0.70 18.74 2.06
CA GLN A 229 -2.01 18.22 2.46
C GLN A 229 -3.01 19.35 2.66
N ASP A 230 -4.29 19.08 2.32
CA ASP A 230 -5.37 20.08 2.42
C ASP A 230 -6.59 19.53 3.20
N PRO A 231 -6.44 19.23 4.51
CA PRO A 231 -7.53 18.71 5.34
C PRO A 231 -8.74 19.65 5.43
N ALA A 232 -8.58 20.95 5.16
CA ALA A 232 -9.68 21.90 5.12
C ALA A 232 -10.74 21.61 4.04
N LYS A 233 -10.45 20.71 3.07
CA LYS A 233 -11.45 20.20 2.11
C LYS A 233 -12.51 19.34 2.77
N ASP A 234 -12.21 18.73 3.92
CA ASP A 234 -13.17 17.99 4.72
C ASP A 234 -13.80 18.92 5.77
N PRO A 235 -15.10 19.26 5.65
CA PRO A 235 -15.77 20.12 6.61
C PRO A 235 -15.73 19.60 8.05
N HIS A 236 -15.63 18.29 8.26
CA HIS A 236 -15.57 17.68 9.58
C HIS A 236 -14.24 17.97 10.29
N LEU A 237 -13.17 18.24 9.54
CA LEU A 237 -11.84 18.51 10.08
C LEU A 237 -11.58 20.01 10.32
N LEU A 238 -12.40 20.90 9.76
CA LEU A 238 -12.21 22.35 9.83
C LEU A 238 -12.20 22.90 11.27
N ALA A 239 -13.11 22.44 12.12
CA ALA A 239 -13.19 22.90 13.51
C ALA A 239 -11.89 22.60 14.26
N GLY A 240 -11.30 21.43 13.98
CA GLY A 240 -10.03 21.00 14.52
C GLY A 240 -8.86 21.89 14.10
N LEU A 241 -8.77 22.18 12.80
CA LEU A 241 -7.73 23.08 12.27
C LEU A 241 -7.81 24.48 12.88
N ASN A 242 -9.01 25.03 13.05
CA ASN A 242 -9.21 26.36 13.64
C ASN A 242 -8.90 26.39 15.15
N GLY A 243 -8.77 25.23 15.80
CA GLY A 243 -8.44 25.12 17.22
C GLY A 243 -6.94 25.05 17.52
N LEU A 244 -6.09 24.98 16.49
CA LEU A 244 -4.63 24.94 16.66
C LEU A 244 -4.09 26.29 17.16
N GLU A 245 -3.08 26.26 18.03
CA GLU A 245 -2.34 27.44 18.46
C GLU A 245 -1.33 27.91 17.40
N PHE A 246 -0.85 26.99 16.56
CA PHE A 246 0.10 27.29 15.49
C PHE A 246 0.00 26.30 14.33
N LEU A 247 -0.24 26.80 13.12
CA LEU A 247 -0.36 26.01 11.89
C LEU A 247 0.67 26.47 10.87
N VAL A 248 1.53 25.53 10.44
CA VAL A 248 2.44 25.70 9.30
C VAL A 248 1.93 24.89 8.12
N ALA A 249 1.75 25.54 6.97
CA ALA A 249 1.42 24.87 5.72
C ALA A 249 2.56 25.01 4.71
N GLN A 250 3.17 23.89 4.35
CA GLN A 250 4.11 23.82 3.24
C GLN A 250 3.40 23.26 2.01
N ASP A 251 3.19 24.11 1.01
CA ASP A 251 2.33 23.81 -0.12
C ASP A 251 2.86 24.50 -1.39
N VAL A 252 2.48 23.96 -2.55
CA VAL A 252 2.78 24.53 -3.86
C VAL A 252 1.73 25.56 -4.29
N PHE A 253 0.54 25.51 -3.68
CA PHE A 253 -0.55 26.47 -3.92
C PHE A 253 -1.10 27.02 -2.61
N LEU A 254 -1.75 28.19 -2.67
CA LEU A 254 -2.53 28.71 -1.55
C LEU A 254 -3.85 27.92 -1.43
N THR A 255 -3.78 26.75 -0.82
CA THR A 255 -4.92 25.85 -0.55
C THR A 255 -5.85 26.39 0.54
N ALA A 256 -7.00 25.74 0.72
CA ALA A 256 -7.95 26.12 1.78
C ALA A 256 -7.33 25.99 3.19
N THR A 257 -6.42 25.02 3.36
CA THR A 257 -5.61 24.87 4.57
C THR A 257 -4.52 25.95 4.65
N ALA A 258 -3.75 26.17 3.58
CA ALA A 258 -2.69 27.19 3.60
C ALA A 258 -3.21 28.61 3.85
N ALA A 259 -4.40 28.94 3.35
CA ALA A 259 -5.06 30.22 3.62
C ALA A 259 -5.44 30.44 5.11
N ARG A 260 -5.36 29.39 5.93
CA ARG A 260 -5.64 29.41 7.38
C ARG A 260 -4.38 29.31 8.23
N ALA A 261 -3.23 29.03 7.61
CA ALA A 261 -1.99 28.81 8.33
C ALA A 261 -1.40 30.12 8.86
N ASP A 262 -0.76 30.07 10.02
CA ASP A 262 0.03 31.18 10.56
C ASP A 262 1.29 31.41 9.73
N VAL A 263 1.85 30.34 9.16
CA VAL A 263 3.01 30.38 8.27
C VAL A 263 2.76 29.52 7.04
N VAL A 264 3.00 30.10 5.87
CA VAL A 264 3.02 29.38 4.60
C VAL A 264 4.45 29.29 4.06
N LEU A 265 4.92 28.08 3.79
CA LEU A 265 6.25 27.80 3.24
C LEU A 265 6.10 27.31 1.79
N PRO A 266 6.50 28.12 0.78
CA PRO A 266 6.25 27.78 -0.62
C PRO A 266 7.16 26.64 -1.11
N GLY A 267 6.54 25.51 -1.44
CA GLY A 267 7.20 24.36 -2.07
C GLY A 267 7.23 24.44 -3.59
N VAL A 268 7.89 23.48 -4.23
CA VAL A 268 7.99 23.37 -5.70
C VAL A 268 7.19 22.20 -6.26
N THR A 269 6.71 22.34 -7.49
CA THR A 269 5.96 21.31 -8.21
C THR A 269 6.85 20.16 -8.68
N PHE A 270 6.23 19.09 -9.19
CA PHE A 270 6.98 17.96 -9.76
C PHE A 270 7.88 18.37 -10.94
N ALA A 271 7.55 19.45 -11.66
CA ALA A 271 8.30 19.92 -12.82
C ALA A 271 9.61 20.61 -12.44
N GLU A 272 9.75 21.03 -11.19
CA GLU A 272 10.88 21.81 -10.66
C GLU A 272 11.77 20.97 -9.74
N ARG A 273 11.27 19.81 -9.29
CA ARG A 273 11.87 18.98 -8.24
C ARG A 273 12.89 17.99 -8.80
N ASP A 274 13.99 17.81 -8.08
CA ASP A 274 14.91 16.67 -8.26
C ASP A 274 14.65 15.67 -7.13
N GLY A 275 14.68 14.38 -7.44
CA GLY A 275 14.25 13.39 -6.45
C GLY A 275 13.97 12.02 -7.00
N THR A 276 13.23 11.25 -6.22
CA THR A 276 12.67 9.98 -6.63
C THR A 276 11.21 9.86 -6.20
N PHE A 277 10.45 9.05 -6.93
CA PHE A 277 9.16 8.53 -6.45
C PHE A 277 9.14 7.02 -6.60
N THR A 278 8.35 6.34 -5.78
CA THR A 278 8.17 4.90 -5.77
C THR A 278 6.72 4.61 -6.11
N ASN A 279 6.51 3.91 -7.24
CA ASN A 279 5.19 3.62 -7.75
C ASN A 279 4.57 2.33 -7.13
N LEU A 280 3.35 1.99 -7.56
CA LEU A 280 2.58 0.82 -7.12
C LEU A 280 3.36 -0.51 -7.18
N GLU A 281 4.19 -0.72 -8.21
CA GLU A 281 4.99 -1.94 -8.33
C GLU A 281 6.31 -1.86 -7.56
N ARG A 282 6.47 -0.89 -6.64
CA ARG A 282 7.69 -0.63 -5.85
C ARG A 282 8.89 -0.19 -6.70
N ARG A 283 8.64 0.34 -7.89
CA ARG A 283 9.71 0.88 -8.74
C ARG A 283 10.02 2.30 -8.31
N VAL A 284 11.23 2.48 -7.80
CA VAL A 284 11.86 3.78 -7.55
C VAL A 284 12.30 4.35 -8.89
N GLN A 285 11.76 5.51 -9.24
CA GLN A 285 12.02 6.22 -10.47
C GLN A 285 12.56 7.61 -10.16
N ARG A 286 13.50 8.07 -10.98
CA ARG A 286 14.10 9.40 -10.83
C ARG A 286 13.16 10.47 -11.37
N LEU A 287 12.95 11.51 -10.57
CA LEU A 287 12.38 12.79 -11.00
C LEU A 287 13.54 13.73 -11.33
N ARG A 288 13.37 14.55 -12.37
CA ARG A 288 14.38 15.54 -12.79
C ARG A 288 13.69 16.88 -13.01
N PRO A 289 14.30 18.00 -12.60
CA PRO A 289 13.78 19.32 -12.91
C PRO A 289 13.72 19.51 -14.44
N GLY A 290 12.54 19.85 -14.94
CA GLY A 290 12.32 20.31 -16.30
C GLY A 290 12.32 21.83 -16.43
N ILE A 291 12.01 22.55 -15.34
CA ILE A 291 12.01 24.01 -15.25
C ILE A 291 12.61 24.45 -13.91
N ALA A 292 12.96 25.74 -13.80
CA ALA A 292 13.48 26.32 -12.56
C ALA A 292 12.34 26.62 -11.56
N PRO A 293 12.58 26.47 -10.24
CA PRO A 293 11.65 26.89 -9.20
C PRO A 293 11.20 28.36 -9.36
N PRO A 294 9.91 28.68 -9.12
CA PRO A 294 9.42 30.04 -9.18
C PRO A 294 9.77 30.83 -7.92
N GLY A 295 10.25 32.06 -8.08
CA GLY A 295 10.51 32.99 -6.98
C GLY A 295 11.46 32.41 -5.93
N GLU A 296 11.01 32.37 -4.68
CA GLU A 296 11.76 31.83 -3.52
C GLU A 296 11.33 30.41 -3.13
N ALA A 297 10.52 29.74 -3.96
CA ALA A 297 10.08 28.38 -3.68
C ALA A 297 11.27 27.43 -3.63
N LYS A 298 11.26 26.52 -2.64
CA LYS A 298 12.31 25.53 -2.41
C LYS A 298 11.77 24.11 -2.48
N GLN A 299 12.64 23.13 -2.69
CA GLN A 299 12.22 21.74 -2.58
C GLN A 299 11.84 21.40 -1.14
N ASP A 300 10.89 20.48 -0.99
CA ASP A 300 10.32 20.18 0.32
C ASP A 300 11.38 19.78 1.37
N TRP A 301 12.40 19.03 0.94
CA TRP A 301 13.49 18.59 1.79
C TRP A 301 14.42 19.75 2.21
N GLU A 302 14.58 20.78 1.37
CA GLU A 302 15.37 21.98 1.69
C GLU A 302 14.67 22.79 2.78
N ILE A 303 13.34 22.93 2.67
CA ILE A 303 12.53 23.62 3.67
C ILE A 303 12.60 22.87 5.01
N VAL A 304 12.40 21.55 5.01
CA VAL A 304 12.50 20.73 6.22
C VAL A 304 13.90 20.80 6.84
N ARG A 305 14.96 20.74 6.03
CA ARG A 305 16.35 20.92 6.49
C ARG A 305 16.54 22.28 7.14
N ASP A 306 16.09 23.34 6.50
CA ASP A 306 16.27 24.72 6.98
C ASP A 306 15.51 24.94 8.32
N VAL A 307 14.27 24.44 8.43
CA VAL A 307 13.49 24.47 9.69
C VAL A 307 14.18 23.64 10.77
N ALA A 308 14.61 22.42 10.45
CA ALA A 308 15.33 21.57 11.40
C ALA A 308 16.61 22.26 11.91
N ASN A 309 17.37 22.90 11.02
CA ASN A 309 18.59 23.63 11.39
C ASN A 309 18.32 24.87 12.23
N ALA A 310 17.24 25.60 11.96
CA ALA A 310 16.81 26.70 12.83
C ALA A 310 16.48 26.22 14.26
N LEU A 311 16.09 24.95 14.42
CA LEU A 311 15.83 24.29 15.70
C LEU A 311 17.06 23.56 16.29
N GLY A 312 18.24 23.70 15.70
CA GLY A 312 19.47 23.03 16.15
C GLY A 312 19.59 21.56 15.70
N GLY A 313 18.90 21.19 14.62
CA GLY A 313 18.85 19.82 14.07
C GLY A 313 20.15 19.31 13.47
N GLY A 314 20.97 20.20 12.88
CA GLY A 314 22.28 19.84 12.30
C GLY A 314 22.20 19.02 11.01
N PHE A 315 21.15 19.20 10.20
CA PHE A 315 20.92 18.49 8.96
C PHE A 315 21.84 19.05 7.86
N ASP A 316 22.85 18.28 7.48
CA ASP A 316 23.87 18.64 6.48
C ASP A 316 23.63 17.90 5.16
N TYR A 317 22.58 18.31 4.44
CA TYR A 317 22.26 17.80 3.11
C TYR A 317 22.33 18.93 2.09
N SER A 318 23.08 18.71 1.01
CA SER A 318 23.26 19.70 -0.06
C SER A 318 22.42 19.40 -1.30
N ARG A 319 22.02 18.14 -1.46
CA ARG A 319 21.29 17.65 -2.63
C ARG A 319 20.48 16.38 -2.30
N PRO A 320 19.45 16.04 -3.10
CA PRO A 320 18.61 14.85 -2.88
C PRO A 320 19.38 13.52 -2.82
N GLN A 321 20.55 13.44 -3.47
CA GLN A 321 21.41 12.27 -3.45
C GLN A 321 22.00 12.00 -2.07
N ASP A 322 22.26 13.04 -1.28
CA ASP A 322 22.77 12.90 0.09
C ASP A 322 21.68 12.28 0.97
N VAL A 323 20.42 12.72 0.80
CA VAL A 323 19.25 12.15 1.48
C VAL A 323 19.04 10.69 1.07
N LEU A 324 19.13 10.36 -0.23
CA LEU A 324 19.03 8.97 -0.67
C LEU A 324 20.15 8.10 -0.08
N ALA A 325 21.39 8.62 -0.01
CA ALA A 325 22.50 7.89 0.57
C ALA A 325 22.20 7.49 2.02
N GLU A 326 21.68 8.42 2.83
CA GLU A 326 21.23 8.11 4.19
C GLU A 326 20.04 7.15 4.23
N ILE A 327 19.04 7.32 3.36
CA ILE A 327 17.91 6.38 3.22
C ILE A 327 18.43 4.95 3.01
N THR A 328 19.48 4.75 2.21
CA THR A 328 20.02 3.40 1.99
C THR A 328 20.66 2.76 3.22
N LEU A 329 21.05 3.58 4.21
CA LEU A 329 21.54 3.13 5.52
C LEU A 329 20.37 2.88 6.48
N ALA A 330 19.41 3.80 6.52
CA ALA A 330 18.25 3.75 7.41
C ALA A 330 17.25 2.65 7.01
N THR A 331 17.16 2.32 5.72
CA THR A 331 16.10 1.51 5.12
C THR A 331 16.69 0.35 4.32
N PRO A 332 16.79 -0.87 4.90
CA PRO A 332 17.47 -2.01 4.27
C PRO A 332 16.94 -2.37 2.87
N ILE A 333 15.64 -2.20 2.61
CA ILE A 333 15.03 -2.47 1.29
C ILE A 333 15.54 -1.53 0.18
N TYR A 334 16.10 -0.37 0.53
CA TYR A 334 16.71 0.60 -0.41
C TYR A 334 18.24 0.45 -0.50
N ARG A 335 18.83 -0.55 0.18
CA ARG A 335 20.28 -0.74 0.24
C ARG A 335 20.91 -0.77 -1.15
N GLY A 336 21.95 0.05 -1.31
CA GLY A 336 22.72 0.12 -2.55
C GLY A 336 22.00 0.83 -3.70
N MET A 337 20.89 1.53 -3.47
CA MET A 337 20.35 2.45 -4.46
C MET A 337 21.23 3.70 -4.57
N THR A 338 21.51 4.12 -5.79
CA THR A 338 22.09 5.42 -6.11
C THR A 338 21.35 5.98 -7.32
N TYR A 339 21.44 7.29 -7.56
CA TYR A 339 20.78 7.92 -8.71
C TYR A 339 21.27 7.33 -10.05
N GLU A 340 22.55 6.97 -10.13
CA GLU A 340 23.16 6.30 -11.29
C GLU A 340 22.54 4.92 -11.52
N ARG A 341 22.35 4.16 -10.44
CA ARG A 341 21.73 2.83 -10.51
C ARG A 341 20.26 2.91 -10.88
N ILE A 342 19.51 3.88 -10.33
CA ILE A 342 18.10 4.11 -10.65
C ILE A 342 17.95 4.39 -12.15
N GLY A 343 18.80 5.25 -12.71
CA GLY A 343 18.84 5.57 -14.13
C GLY A 343 17.47 6.03 -14.65
N ASP A 344 17.21 5.76 -15.94
CA ASP A 344 15.97 6.22 -16.60
C ASP A 344 14.81 5.24 -16.48
N LYS A 345 15.10 3.95 -16.26
CA LYS A 345 14.09 2.89 -16.16
C LYS A 345 13.61 2.64 -14.73
N GLY A 346 14.25 3.25 -13.74
CA GLY A 346 14.00 2.98 -12.33
C GLY A 346 14.41 1.57 -11.90
N ILE A 347 14.38 1.34 -10.58
CA ILE A 347 14.67 0.05 -9.95
C ILE A 347 13.51 -0.36 -9.07
N GLN A 348 13.09 -1.61 -9.16
CA GLN A 348 12.15 -2.21 -8.22
C GLN A 348 12.88 -2.73 -6.98
N TRP A 349 12.38 -2.39 -5.79
CA TRP A 349 12.84 -2.99 -4.54
C TRP A 349 11.92 -4.13 -4.07
N PRO A 350 12.44 -5.05 -3.23
CA PRO A 350 13.78 -5.18 -2.69
C PRO A 350 14.76 -5.71 -3.74
N ARG A 351 16.03 -5.34 -3.59
CA ARG A 351 17.12 -5.87 -4.41
C ARG A 351 17.89 -6.87 -3.56
N GLY A 352 18.12 -8.08 -4.08
CA GLY A 352 19.00 -9.03 -3.41
C GLY A 352 20.43 -8.47 -3.31
N ALA A 353 21.23 -9.00 -2.39
CA ALA A 353 22.60 -8.55 -2.13
C ALA A 353 23.51 -8.52 -3.39
N SER A 354 23.19 -9.33 -4.40
CA SER A 354 23.92 -9.40 -5.69
C SER A 354 23.63 -8.25 -6.64
N GLY A 355 22.73 -7.31 -6.28
CA GLY A 355 22.36 -6.24 -7.19
C GLY A 355 21.53 -6.73 -8.39
N LEU A 356 20.92 -7.91 -8.34
CA LEU A 356 19.82 -8.26 -9.24
C LEU A 356 18.52 -8.04 -8.46
N GLY A 357 17.53 -7.37 -9.07
CA GLY A 357 16.21 -7.20 -8.45
C GLY A 357 15.67 -8.57 -8.03
N ALA A 358 15.20 -8.70 -6.79
CA ALA A 358 14.61 -9.95 -6.37
C ALA A 358 13.38 -10.23 -7.24
N ARG A 359 13.30 -11.41 -7.87
CA ARG A 359 12.14 -11.78 -8.72
C ARG A 359 10.85 -11.91 -7.89
N SER A 360 10.98 -12.07 -6.57
CA SER A 360 9.90 -12.19 -5.59
C SER A 360 10.27 -11.40 -4.33
N LEU A 361 9.27 -10.87 -3.63
CA LEU A 361 9.39 -10.29 -2.29
C LEU A 361 9.68 -11.33 -1.19
N TYR A 362 9.38 -12.59 -1.49
CA TYR A 362 9.30 -13.67 -0.53
C TYR A 362 10.38 -14.69 -0.82
N GLU A 363 11.11 -15.07 0.21
CA GLU A 363 12.01 -16.22 0.19
C GLU A 363 11.21 -17.50 -0.09
N VAL A 364 11.88 -18.53 -0.62
CA VAL A 364 11.20 -19.76 -1.08
C VAL A 364 10.56 -20.51 0.10
N ASP A 365 11.18 -20.44 1.27
CA ASP A 365 10.81 -21.11 2.53
C ASP A 365 9.94 -20.24 3.45
N MET A 366 9.65 -19.00 3.07
CA MET A 366 8.78 -18.12 3.87
C MET A 366 7.36 -18.68 3.92
N ARG A 367 6.84 -18.83 5.14
CA ARG A 367 5.47 -19.25 5.43
C ARG A 367 4.58 -18.03 5.74
N PHE A 368 3.28 -18.17 5.47
CA PHE A 368 2.27 -17.14 5.62
C PHE A 368 1.14 -17.63 6.51
N ALA A 369 0.61 -16.77 7.37
CA ALA A 369 -0.57 -17.08 8.18
C ALA A 369 -1.85 -16.73 7.42
N VAL A 370 -2.86 -17.59 7.53
CA VAL A 370 -4.25 -17.31 7.11
C VAL A 370 -5.16 -17.03 8.32
N GLY A 371 -6.36 -16.49 8.06
CA GLY A 371 -7.37 -16.19 9.08
C GLY A 371 -7.44 -14.70 9.45
N PRO A 372 -7.92 -14.33 10.65
CA PRO A 372 -8.21 -12.94 11.03
C PRO A 372 -6.95 -12.05 11.06
N ASP A 373 -5.78 -12.65 11.30
CA ASP A 373 -4.48 -12.00 11.28
C ASP A 373 -3.72 -12.24 9.96
N ALA A 374 -4.41 -12.72 8.91
CA ALA A 374 -3.82 -12.95 7.60
C ALA A 374 -3.16 -11.67 7.10
N SER A 375 -1.85 -11.73 7.02
CA SER A 375 -1.03 -10.64 6.52
C SER A 375 0.06 -11.23 5.64
N ILE A 376 0.20 -10.64 4.45
CA ILE A 376 1.29 -10.95 3.55
C ILE A 376 2.25 -9.76 3.67
N PRO A 377 3.35 -9.89 4.43
CA PRO A 377 4.24 -8.77 4.69
C PRO A 377 4.89 -8.27 3.38
N VAL A 378 5.24 -6.99 3.34
CA VAL A 378 5.97 -6.42 2.21
C VAL A 378 7.46 -6.44 2.55
N GLY A 379 8.17 -7.44 2.05
CA GLY A 379 9.61 -7.62 2.29
C GLY A 379 9.90 -8.63 3.38
N GLY A 380 10.25 -9.86 2.97
CA GLY A 380 10.93 -10.83 3.82
C GLY A 380 12.44 -10.55 3.77
N GLY A 381 13.01 -10.24 4.92
CA GLY A 381 14.45 -10.12 5.09
C GLY A 381 14.72 -9.81 6.55
N ARG A 382 15.44 -10.72 7.21
CA ARG A 382 15.96 -10.54 8.57
C ARG A 382 16.61 -9.19 8.78
#